data_AF-A0A328SQG8-F1
#
_entry.id   AF-A0A328SQG8-F1
#
_cell.length_a   1.000
_cell.length_b   1.000
_cell.length_c   1.000
_cell.angle_alpha   90.00
_cell.angle_beta   90.00
_cell.angle_gamma   90.00
#
_symmetry.space_group_name_H-M   'P 1'
#
loop_
_entity.id
_entity.type
_entity.pdbx_description
1 polymer ?
#
loop_
_entity_poly.entity_id
_entity_poly.type
_entity_poly.pdbx_seq_one_letter_code
_entity_poly.pdbx_strand_id
1 'polypeptide(L)'
;MAEKNMIIAVILSLIITGLGNVYNGLITRGAVEFVIGLVLGLLGMYVSIIFSIIGIVWALYVIYDTYLCTNAINNNQAIPLLLTQIDLQ
;
A
#
# COMPACT_ATOMS: atom_id res chain seq x y z
N MET A 1 2.25 19.41 -5.79
CA MET A 1 1.08 18.51 -5.66
C MET A 1 0.16 19.11 -4.61
N ALA A 2 -1.16 19.07 -4.78
CA ALA A 2 -2.08 19.55 -3.75
C ALA A 2 -2.00 18.65 -2.51
N GLU A 3 -2.16 19.23 -1.32
CA GLU A 3 -2.19 18.48 -0.06
C GLU A 3 -3.26 17.38 -0.12
N LYS A 4 -2.87 16.17 0.25
CA LYS A 4 -3.72 14.97 0.23
C LYS A 4 -4.23 14.70 1.64
N ASN A 5 -5.50 14.31 1.74
CA ASN A 5 -6.08 13.96 3.03
C ASN A 5 -5.55 12.57 3.45
N MET A 6 -4.70 12.58 4.47
CA MET A 6 -4.05 11.39 5.03
C MET A 6 -5.04 10.35 5.54
N ILE A 7 -6.12 10.78 6.19
CA ILE A 7 -7.14 9.86 6.73
C ILE A 7 -7.83 9.15 5.57
N ILE A 8 -8.19 9.87 4.51
CA ILE A 8 -8.82 9.28 3.32
C ILE A 8 -7.88 8.29 2.66
N ALA A 9 -6.60 8.64 2.47
CA ALA A 9 -5.62 7.74 1.85
C ALA A 9 -5.48 6.43 2.64
N VAL A 10 -5.32 6.52 3.97
CA VAL A 10 -5.20 5.36 4.87
C VAL A 10 -6.47 4.49 4.85
N ILE A 11 -7.66 5.10 4.89
CA ILE A 11 -8.92 4.35 4.81
C ILE A 11 -9.06 3.63 3.47
N LEU A 12 -8.67 4.25 2.35
CA LEU A 12 -8.69 3.60 1.05
C LEU A 12 -7.81 2.36 1.02
N SER A 13 -6.60 2.43 1.59
CA SER A 13 -5.68 1.28 1.71
C SER A 13 -6.15 0.21 2.69
N LEU A 14 -6.99 0.56 3.67
CA LEU A 14 -7.63 -0.39 4.58
C LEU A 14 -8.75 -1.18 3.88
N ILE A 15 -9.55 -0.52 3.04
CA ILE A 15 -10.67 -1.18 2.31
C ILE A 15 -10.10 -2.08 1.21
N ILE A 16 -9.14 -1.55 0.42
CA ILE A 16 -8.47 -2.29 -0.63
C ILE A 16 -6.98 -1.96 -0.59
N THR A 17 -6.15 -3.00 -0.45
CA THR A 17 -4.69 -2.88 -0.45
C THR A 17 -4.19 -2.12 -1.68
N GLY A 18 -3.42 -1.05 -1.46
CA GLY A 18 -2.79 -0.23 -2.50
C GLY A 18 -3.63 0.96 -3.00
N LEU A 19 -4.92 1.03 -2.66
CA LEU A 19 -5.83 2.04 -3.20
C LEU A 19 -5.56 3.46 -2.65
N GLY A 20 -5.02 3.58 -1.44
CA GLY A 20 -4.56 4.86 -0.91
C GLY A 20 -3.34 5.42 -1.66
N ASN A 21 -2.42 4.56 -2.09
CA ASN A 21 -1.28 4.97 -2.92
C ASN A 21 -1.73 5.36 -4.34
N VAL A 22 -2.77 4.71 -4.90
CA VAL A 22 -3.45 5.17 -6.12
C VAL A 22 -4.04 6.57 -5.94
N TYR A 23 -4.72 6.83 -4.81
CA TYR A 23 -5.26 8.17 -4.48
C TYR A 23 -4.18 9.26 -4.38
N ASN A 24 -3.01 8.87 -3.90
CA ASN A 24 -1.83 9.74 -3.84
C ASN A 24 -1.19 10.00 -5.21
N GLY A 25 -1.60 9.30 -6.26
CA GLY A 25 -1.05 9.40 -7.61
C GLY A 25 0.05 8.39 -7.91
N LEU A 26 0.39 7.52 -6.97
CA LEU A 26 1.40 6.46 -7.10
C LEU A 26 0.74 5.20 -7.67
N ILE A 27 0.30 5.29 -8.93
CA ILE A 27 -0.50 4.24 -9.58
C ILE A 27 0.26 2.92 -9.67
N THR A 28 1.53 2.98 -10.08
CA THR A 28 2.40 1.80 -10.20
C THR A 28 2.56 1.10 -8.86
N ARG A 29 2.85 1.87 -7.81
CA ARG A 29 2.97 1.36 -6.44
C ARG A 29 1.68 0.68 -5.97
N GLY A 30 0.55 1.37 -6.09
CA GLY A 30 -0.74 0.84 -5.67
C GLY A 30 -1.11 -0.44 -6.42
N ALA A 31 -0.80 -0.52 -7.72
CA ALA A 31 -1.02 -1.73 -8.51
C ALA A 31 -0.13 -2.90 -8.03
N VAL A 32 1.16 -2.67 -7.76
CA VAL A 32 2.05 -3.71 -7.21
C VAL A 32 1.56 -4.18 -5.85
N GLU A 33 1.18 -3.26 -4.97
CA GLU A 33 0.67 -3.57 -3.64
C GLU A 33 -0.62 -4.40 -3.68
N PHE A 34 -1.51 -4.05 -4.60
CA PHE A 34 -2.75 -4.78 -4.84
C PHE A 34 -2.47 -6.19 -5.38
N VAL A 35 -1.59 -6.34 -6.37
CA VAL A 35 -1.24 -7.65 -6.95
C VAL A 35 -0.63 -8.58 -5.90
N ILE A 36 0.27 -8.08 -5.06
CA ILE A 36 0.85 -8.88 -3.97
C ILE A 36 -0.25 -9.31 -2.97
N GLY A 37 -1.12 -8.38 -2.57
CA GLY A 37 -2.26 -8.69 -1.70
C GLY A 37 -3.19 -9.74 -2.29
N LEU A 38 -3.49 -9.64 -3.59
CA LEU A 38 -4.33 -10.59 -4.32
C LEU A 38 -3.69 -11.99 -4.36
N VAL A 39 -2.40 -12.08 -4.67
CA VAL A 39 -1.66 -13.36 -4.67
C VAL A 39 -1.66 -13.99 -3.28
N LEU A 40 -1.38 -13.21 -2.22
CA LEU A 40 -1.42 -13.72 -0.85
C LEU A 40 -2.82 -14.19 -0.44
N GLY A 41 -3.87 -13.49 -0.87
CA GLY A 41 -5.27 -13.91 -0.64
C GLY A 41 -5.61 -15.23 -1.33
N LEU A 42 -5.20 -15.40 -2.59
CA LEU A 42 -5.39 -16.66 -3.32
C LEU A 42 -4.62 -17.81 -2.67
N LEU A 43 -3.37 -17.59 -2.25
CA LEU A 43 -2.60 -18.60 -1.52
C LEU A 43 -3.22 -18.94 -0.16
N GLY A 44 -3.78 -17.95 0.53
CA GLY A 44 -4.51 -18.13 1.79
C GLY A 44 -5.75 -19.02 1.63
N MET A 45 -6.48 -18.84 0.52
CA MET A 45 -7.69 -19.59 0.22
C MET A 45 -7.42 -21.02 -0.26
N TYR A 46 -6.44 -21.20 -1.16
CA TYR A 46 -6.25 -22.46 -1.88
C TYR A 46 -5.07 -23.31 -1.40
N VAL A 47 -4.12 -22.73 -0.65
CA VAL A 47 -2.89 -23.43 -0.25
C VAL A 47 -2.81 -23.65 1.26
N SER A 48 -2.80 -22.57 2.06
CA SER A 48 -2.67 -22.69 3.52
C SER A 48 -3.01 -21.38 4.23
N ILE A 49 -3.57 -21.49 5.44
CA ILE A 49 -3.91 -20.37 6.32
C ILE A 49 -2.70 -19.47 6.66
N ILE A 50 -1.47 -20.00 6.60
CA ILE A 50 -0.27 -19.22 6.87
C ILE A 50 -0.13 -18.02 5.91
N PHE A 51 -0.58 -18.16 4.67
CA PHE A 51 -0.56 -17.06 3.70
C PHE A 51 -1.58 -15.97 4.03
N SER A 52 -2.68 -16.30 4.69
CA SER A 52 -3.63 -15.30 5.19
C SER A 52 -3.01 -14.46 6.31
N ILE A 53 -2.21 -15.08 7.19
CA ILE A 53 -1.47 -14.34 8.24
C ILE A 53 -0.45 -13.40 7.59
N ILE A 54 0.30 -13.87 6.60
CA ILE A 54 1.23 -13.04 5.83
C ILE A 54 0.47 -11.91 5.09
N GLY A 55 -0.70 -12.21 4.53
CA GLY A 55 -1.57 -11.23 3.88
C GLY A 55 -2.04 -10.13 4.83
N ILE A 56 -2.33 -10.44 6.09
CA ILE A 56 -2.66 -9.44 7.12
C ILE A 56 -1.46 -8.55 7.41
N VAL A 57 -0.27 -9.14 7.58
CA VAL A 57 0.98 -8.37 7.78
C VAL A 57 1.26 -7.47 6.59
N TRP A 58 1.04 -7.96 5.37
CA TRP A 58 1.14 -7.18 4.14
C TRP A 58 0.15 -6.01 4.10
N ALA A 59 -1.11 -6.24 4.45
CA ALA A 59 -2.12 -5.18 4.49
C ALA A 59 -1.74 -4.07 5.49
N LEU A 60 -1.27 -4.45 6.69
CA LEU A 60 -0.77 -3.48 7.69
C LEU A 60 0.45 -2.71 7.18
N TYR A 61 1.38 -3.39 6.50
CA TYR A 61 2.51 -2.73 5.85
C TYR A 61 2.03 -1.70 4.81
N VAL A 62 1.10 -2.06 3.93
CA VAL A 62 0.60 -1.16 2.88
C VAL A 62 -0.13 0.06 3.45
N ILE A 63 -0.84 -0.11 4.56
CA ILE A 63 -1.44 1.01 5.30
C ILE A 63 -0.37 1.97 5.82
N TYR A 64 0.69 1.42 6.43
CA TYR A 64 1.83 2.21 6.91
C TYR A 64 2.58 2.89 5.76
N ASP A 65 2.79 2.19 4.66
CA ASP A 65 3.39 2.69 3.43
C ASP A 65 2.60 3.87 2.85
N THR A 66 1.27 3.72 2.79
CA THR A 66 0.35 4.77 2.35
C THR A 66 0.46 6.02 3.24
N TYR A 67 0.54 5.85 4.55
CA TYR A 67 0.76 6.95 5.49
C TYR A 67 2.08 7.68 5.18
N LEU A 68 3.18 6.93 5.04
CA LEU A 68 4.49 7.52 4.74
C LEU A 68 4.51 8.27 3.41
N CYS A 69 3.95 7.67 2.35
CA CYS A 69 3.85 8.30 1.04
C CYS A 69 3.00 9.56 1.08
N THR A 70 1.84 9.52 1.75
CA THR A 70 0.98 10.71 1.90
C THR A 70 1.69 11.81 2.67
N ASN A 71 2.39 11.46 3.75
CA ASN A 71 3.18 12.41 4.53
C ASN A 71 4.31 13.02 3.70
N ALA A 72 5.02 12.22 2.92
CA ALA A 72 6.08 12.70 2.05
C ALA A 72 5.55 13.68 1.00
N ILE A 73 4.42 13.36 0.36
CA ILE A 73 3.75 14.24 -0.62
C ILE A 73 3.34 15.57 0.03
N ASN A 74 2.72 15.53 1.21
CA ASN A 74 2.25 16.73 1.90
C ASN A 74 3.40 17.63 2.38
N ASN A 75 4.54 17.04 2.73
CA ASN A 75 5.72 17.77 3.22
C ASN A 75 6.77 18.05 2.13
N ASN A 76 6.48 17.76 0.85
CA ASN A 76 7.43 17.87 -0.27
C ASN A 76 8.76 17.13 -0.02
N GLN A 77 8.69 15.96 0.61
CA GLN A 77 9.83 15.06 0.83
C GLN A 77 9.92 14.01 -0.28
N ALA A 78 11.09 13.38 -0.41
CA ALA A 78 11.25 12.25 -1.32
C ALA A 78 10.31 11.11 -0.93
N ILE A 79 9.63 10.52 -1.92
CA ILE A 79 8.75 9.37 -1.70
C ILE A 79 9.64 8.18 -1.28
N PRO A 80 9.32 7.51 -0.16
CA PRO A 80 10.11 6.37 0.30
C PRO A 80 10.03 5.20 -0.68
N LEU A 81 11.11 4.44 -0.82
CA LEU A 81 11.12 3.21 -1.62
C LEU A 81 10.15 2.16 -1.04
N LEU A 82 9.44 1.43 -1.91
CA LEU A 82 8.64 0.28 -1.49
C LEU A 82 9.59 -0.76 -0.87
N LEU A 83 9.24 -1.23 0.32
CA LEU A 83 10.05 -2.15 1.14
C LEU A 83 11.48 -1.64 1.37
N THR A 84 11.72 -0.33 1.28
CA THR A 84 13.06 0.32 1.33
C THR A 84 14.00 -0.03 0.18
N GLN A 85 13.54 -0.80 -0.81
CA GLN A 85 14.41 -1.38 -1.84
C GLN A 85 13.99 -1.04 -3.27
N ILE A 86 12.69 -0.85 -3.52
CA ILE A 86 12.14 -0.76 -4.87
C ILE A 86 11.55 0.63 -5.10
N ASP A 87 12.01 1.30 -6.17
CA ASP A 87 11.42 2.55 -6.60
C ASP A 87 10.20 2.29 -7.49
N LEU A 88 9.03 2.76 -7.06
CA LEU A 88 7.73 2.55 -7.71
C LEU A 88 6.90 3.84 -7.73
N GLN A 89 7.55 4.99 -7.88
CA GLN A 89 6.85 6.27 -8.03
C GLN A 89 5.86 6.28 -9.22
#